data_AF-A0A388Q050-F1
#
_entry.id   AF-A0A388Q050-F1
#
_cell.length_a   1.000
_cell.length_b   1.000
_cell.length_c   1.000
_cell.angle_alpha   90.00
_cell.angle_beta   90.00
_cell.angle_gamma   90.00
#
_symmetry.space_group_name_H-M   'P 1'
#
loop_
_entity.id
_entity.type
_entity.pdbx_description
1 polymer ?
#
loop_
_entity_poly.entity_id
_entity_poly.type
_entity_poly.pdbx_seq_one_letter_code
_entity_poly.pdbx_strand_id
1 'polypeptide(L)' 'MKKINVSIAGALGRMGKILINRISKNKNLKLYSLTDIRVGQKIKGIKIQNNSLEAFKKLML' A
#
# COMPACT_ATOMS: atom_id res chain seq x y z
N MET A 1 11.94 17.47 -1.94
CA MET A 1 12.24 16.08 -2.32
C MET A 1 10.97 15.39 -2.78
N LYS A 2 11.00 14.62 -3.87
CA LYS A 2 9.86 13.81 -4.33
C LYS A 2 9.59 12.72 -3.28
N LYS A 3 8.32 12.45 -2.98
CA LYS A 3 7.94 11.38 -2.02
C LYS A 3 8.23 10.01 -2.63
N ILE A 4 8.63 9.05 -1.80
CA ILE A 4 8.79 7.65 -2.20
C ILE A 4 7.42 6.97 -2.13
N ASN A 5 6.97 6.43 -3.26
CA ASN A 5 5.75 5.63 -3.32
C ASN A 5 6.03 4.22 -2.76
N VAL A 6 5.20 3.74 -1.84
CA VAL A 6 5.33 2.43 -1.22
C VAL A 6 4.07 1.63 -1.45
N SER A 7 4.22 0.42 -1.98
CA SER A 7 3.14 -0.55 -2.13
C SER A 7 3.37 -1.73 -1.19
N ILE A 8 2.31 -2.27 -0.59
CA ILE A 8 2.41 -3.36 0.40
C ILE A 8 1.61 -4.56 -0.08
N ALA A 9 2.28 -5.71 -0.17
CA ALA A 9 1.63 -7.02 -0.22
C ALA A 9 1.45 -7.59 1.19
N GLY A 10 0.36 -8.32 1.42
CA GLY A 10 0.00 -8.82 2.75
C GLY A 10 -0.49 -7.70 3.68
N ALA A 11 -1.26 -6.75 3.14
CA ALA A 11 -1.70 -5.54 3.83
C ALA A 11 -2.50 -5.80 5.12
N LEU A 12 -3.23 -6.92 5.20
CA LEU A 12 -4.06 -7.29 6.36
C LEU A 12 -3.27 -8.03 7.44
N GLY A 13 -2.08 -8.52 7.13
CA GLY A 13 -1.17 -9.16 8.07
C GLY A 13 -0.65 -8.17 9.13
N ARG A 14 -0.07 -8.71 10.20
CA ARG A 14 0.50 -7.91 11.30
C ARG A 14 1.55 -6.91 10.79
N MET A 15 2.46 -7.37 9.93
CA MET A 15 3.51 -6.53 9.34
C MET A 15 2.94 -5.47 8.39
N GLY A 16 1.99 -5.84 7.53
CA GLY A 16 1.33 -4.90 6.62
C GLY A 16 0.68 -3.75 7.38
N LYS A 17 -0.10 -4.05 8.44
CA LYS A 17 -0.73 -3.04 9.30
C LYS A 17 0.28 -2.11 9.98
N ILE A 18 1.39 -2.65 10.50
CA ILE A 18 2.46 -1.85 11.11
C ILE A 18 3.10 -0.91 10.08
N LEU A 19 3.43 -1.42 8.90
CA LEU A 19 4.05 -0.64 7.83
C LEU A 19 3.12 0.46 7.32
N ILE A 20 1.84 0.15 7.08
CA ILE A 20 0.82 1.13 6.68
C ILE A 20 0.78 2.29 7.67
N ASN A 21 0.74 1.99 8.97
CA ASN A 21 0.70 3.01 10.01
C ASN A 21 1.98 3.85 10.02
N ARG A 22 3.16 3.24 9.90
CA ARG A 22 4.45 3.96 9.85
C ARG A 22 4.56 4.85 8.60
N ILE A 23 4.17 4.35 7.44
CA ILE A 23 4.18 5.10 6.18
C ILE A 23 3.24 6.30 6.27
N SER A 24 2.03 6.13 6.83
CA SER A 24 1.06 7.22 6.95
C SER A 24 1.52 8.38 7.83
N LYS A 25 2.47 8.14 8.73
CA LYS A 25 3.06 9.16 9.61
C LYS A 25 4.32 9.81 9.02
N ASN A 26 4.88 9.27 7.95
CA ASN A 26 6.12 9.77 7.36
C ASN A 26 5.82 10.62 6.12
N LYS A 27 6.06 11.94 6.20
CA LYS A 27 5.80 12.89 5.10
C LYS A 27 6.59 12.62 3.81
N ASN A 28 7.71 11.90 3.91
CA ASN A 28 8.56 11.54 2.78
C ASN A 28 8.08 10.29 2.04
N LEU A 29 7.13 9.55 2.62
CA LEU A 29 6.56 8.34 2.04
C LEU A 29 5.10 8.61 1.61
N LYS A 30 4.66 7.88 0.59
CA LYS A 30 3.26 7.85 0.15
C LYS A 30 2.84 6.40 0.02
N LEU A 31 1.83 5.99 0.80
CA LEU A 31 1.20 4.69 0.59
C LEU A 31 0.46 4.71 -0.74
N TYR A 32 0.80 3.78 -1.62
CA TYR A 32 0.38 3.80 -3.02
C TYR A 32 -0.68 2.74 -3.32
N SER A 33 -0.36 1.47 -3.09
CA SER A 33 -1.30 0.35 -3.27
C SER A 33 -1.16 -0.69 -2.15
N LEU A 34 -2.22 -1.47 -1.98
CA LEU A 34 -2.34 -2.52 -0.96
C LEU A 34 -2.86 -3.79 -1.63
N THR A 35 -2.16 -4.91 -1.44
CA THR A 35 -2.63 -6.22 -1.90
C THR A 35 -2.72 -7.21 -0.75
N ASP A 36 -3.71 -8.09 -0.84
CA ASP A 36 -3.92 -9.20 0.09
C ASP A 36 -4.83 -10.24 -0.58
N ILE A 37 -4.99 -11.40 0.05
CA ILE A 37 -5.90 -12.46 -0.41
C ILE A 37 -7.36 -11.98 -0.29
N ARG A 38 -7.68 -11.23 0.77
CA ARG A 38 -9.02 -10.63 0.96
C ARG A 38 -9.05 -9.22 0.41
N VAL A 39 -9.89 -9.01 -0.60
CA VAL A 39 -10.02 -7.73 -1.32
C VAL A 39 -11.26 -6.94 -0.93
N GLY A 40 -11.35 -5.68 -1.36
CA GLY A 40 -12.57 -4.88 -1.26
C GLY A 40 -12.59 -3.87 -0.09
N GLN A 41 -11.94 -4.21 1.03
CA GLN A 41 -11.76 -3.29 2.15
C GLN A 41 -10.91 -2.07 1.74
N LYS A 42 -11.19 -0.90 2.34
CA LYS A 42 -10.33 0.28 2.23
C LYS A 42 -9.53 0.49 3.52
N ILE A 43 -8.24 0.76 3.39
CA ILE A 43 -7.37 1.18 4.49
C ILE A 43 -6.74 2.53 4.11
N LYS A 44 -6.91 3.54 4.96
CA LYS A 44 -6.40 4.91 4.71
C LYS A 44 -6.78 5.45 3.32
N GLY A 45 -7.99 5.13 2.85
CA GLY A 45 -8.52 5.54 1.55
C GLY A 45 -8.10 4.66 0.35
N ILE A 46 -7.21 3.70 0.53
CA ILE A 46 -6.73 2.80 -0.52
C ILE A 46 -7.49 1.47 -0.45
N LYS A 47 -8.11 1.07 -1.56
CA LYS A 47 -8.81 -0.21 -1.67
C LYS A 47 -7.79 -1.35 -1.79
N ILE A 48 -7.96 -2.39 -0.99
CA ILE A 48 -7.17 -3.62 -1.12
C ILE A 48 -7.62 -4.34 -2.38
N GLN A 49 -6.65 -4.72 -3.20
CA GLN A 49 -6.85 -5.40 -4.47
C GLN A 49 -6.06 -6.71 -4.55
N ASN A 50 -6.33 -7.50 -5.58
CA ASN A 50 -5.61 -8.74 -5.82
C ASN A 50 -4.11 -8.45 -6.05
N ASN A 51 -3.27 -9.40 -5.67
CA ASN A 51 -1.84 -9.35 -5.94
C ASN A 51 -1.58 -9.58 -7.44
N SER A 52 -1.47 -8.49 -8.20
CA SER A 52 -1.22 -8.51 -9.64
C SER A 52 -0.14 -7.51 -10.03
N LEU A 53 0.50 -7.71 -11.18
CA LEU A 53 1.47 -6.73 -11.72
C LEU A 53 0.86 -5.33 -11.84
N GLU A 54 -0.42 -5.24 -12.20
CA GLU A 54 -1.13 -3.96 -12.32
C GLU A 54 -1.18 -3.18 -10.99
N ALA A 55 -1.24 -3.87 -9.86
CA ALA A 55 -1.18 -3.25 -8.53
C ALA A 55 0.14 -2.51 -8.27
N PHE A 56 1.21 -2.85 -9.01
CA PHE A 56 2.55 -2.29 -8.85
C PHE A 56 3.03 -1.48 -10.05
N LYS A 57 2.48 -1.71 -11.26
CA LYS A 57 2.90 -1.05 -12.52
C LYS A 57 2.81 0.47 -12.45
N LYS A 58 1.84 1.01 -11.71
CA LYS A 58 1.59 2.44 -11.64
C LYS A 58 2.56 3.20 -10.70
N LEU A 59 3.57 2.50 -10.17
CA LEU A 59 4.67 3.08 -9.38
C LEU A 59 5.79 3.68 -10.25
N MET A 60 5.84 3.36 -11.55
CA MET A 60 6.91 3.72 -12.49
C MET A 60 6.62 4.94 -13.40
N LEU A 61 5.45 5.59 -13.24
CA LEU A 61 5.10 6.87 -13.88
C LEU A 61 5.00 7.97 -12.80
#